data_AF-A0A651GIM2-F1
#
_entry.id   AF-A0A651GIM2-F1
#
_cell.length_a   1.000
_cell.length_b   1.000
_cell.length_c   1.000
_cell.angle_alpha   90.00
_cell.angle_beta   90.00
_cell.angle_gamma   90.00
#
_symmetry.space_group_name_H-M   'P 1'
#
loop_
_entity.id
_entity.type
_entity.pdbx_description
1 polymer ?
#
loop_
_entity_poly.entity_id
_entity_poly.type
_entity_poly.pdbx_seq_one_letter_code
_entity_poly.pdbx_strand_id
1 'polypeptide(L)'
;MRTRPLLPAIRTRRVVPWLALLPLLLAAIGSGVDDDPPPDPAPETVEVEIYLSNDTLGDPCTGEVFPVPRTVAADDPLTGALEALLAGPTDAERDEDYWSWFSDETEGMLRSVEIVAGTVMVDLEDLRPVIPNASTSCGSSILLSQLGTTALAAAEGASSVFYMIEGDHLVFFEWLQLAPPGHPLIDASNPAIVRHGNQWYLRDSLTGGPATTTFYYGRSGDSQHMLCDWNGDGTQTPGVIRIIDGRPNWLLRNTQSGGSADHSFIYGRADDRAVCGDWNGDGQQTPGVVRERADGTYVWHLHSWLRGGAAGVSFEFGQDQYPGELPPAWPVVGDWNGNGYDSVGIVQGHPDGQLQWQLRDATVAGAPDWDFVYYDGAIWGDHLERHTPIVGDWNGDGRDGPGVTRASGAVSPQWLLRNDRSAGFADHSFRYGRHLDIALSWR
;
A
#
# COMPACT_ATOMS: atom_id res chain seq x y z
N MET A 1 44.69 -41.12 16.09
CA MET A 1 45.77 -41.70 15.24
C MET A 1 46.17 -40.67 14.18
N ARG A 2 47.45 -40.66 13.74
CA ARG A 2 48.01 -40.14 12.45
C ARG A 2 47.14 -39.13 11.65
N THR A 3 47.54 -37.90 11.29
CA THR A 3 48.76 -37.34 10.64
C THR A 3 48.69 -35.79 10.72
N ARG A 4 49.66 -34.89 10.40
CA ARG A 4 50.83 -34.82 9.48
C ARG A 4 51.80 -33.67 9.95
N PRO A 5 53.00 -33.42 9.34
CA PRO A 5 54.09 -32.65 9.98
C PRO A 5 54.58 -31.33 9.28
N LEU A 6 55.28 -30.50 10.08
CA LEU A 6 56.50 -29.67 9.83
C LEU A 6 56.69 -28.76 8.57
N LEU A 7 56.68 -27.42 8.79
CA LEU A 7 57.75 -26.38 8.55
C LEU A 7 58.51 -26.24 7.18
N PRO A 8 59.23 -25.12 6.85
CA PRO A 8 59.15 -23.70 7.26
C PRO A 8 59.39 -22.60 6.14
N ALA A 9 59.19 -21.33 6.55
CA ALA A 9 59.72 -19.99 6.13
C ALA A 9 60.71 -19.75 4.94
N ILE A 10 60.57 -18.56 4.31
CA ILE A 10 61.61 -17.71 3.66
C ILE A 10 61.09 -16.24 3.58
N ARG A 11 61.75 -15.25 4.23
CA ARG A 11 62.48 -14.06 3.66
C ARG A 11 61.78 -13.31 2.49
N THR A 12 61.78 -11.98 2.32
CA THR A 12 62.38 -10.78 2.97
C THR A 12 61.59 -9.52 2.45
N ARG A 13 61.81 -8.23 2.77
CA ARG A 13 62.90 -7.43 3.41
C ARG A 13 62.30 -6.16 4.10
N ARG A 14 63.12 -5.14 4.43
CA ARG A 14 62.70 -3.77 4.80
C ARG A 14 63.09 -2.76 3.70
N VAL A 15 62.35 -1.65 3.57
CA VAL A 15 62.81 -0.38 2.99
C VAL A 15 62.45 0.76 3.96
N VAL A 16 63.21 1.85 3.92
CA VAL A 16 63.36 2.88 4.97
C VAL A 16 62.71 4.20 4.52
N PRO A 17 62.02 4.97 5.39
CA PRO A 17 61.54 6.31 5.06
C PRO A 17 62.71 7.29 5.00
N TRP A 18 62.77 8.11 3.95
CA TRP A 18 63.74 9.20 3.83
C TRP A 18 63.19 10.49 4.44
N LEU A 19 64.09 11.28 5.03
CA LEU A 19 63.82 12.54 5.72
C LEU A 19 64.90 13.54 5.28
N ALA A 20 64.61 14.85 5.42
CA ALA A 20 65.46 16.00 5.07
C ALA A 20 65.39 16.43 3.58
N LEU A 21 65.47 17.73 3.20
CA LEU A 21 65.79 18.96 3.94
C LEU A 21 64.85 20.14 3.58
N LEU A 22 64.78 21.11 4.49
CA LEU A 22 64.34 22.50 4.27
C LEU A 22 65.59 23.41 4.18
N PRO A 23 65.55 24.53 3.46
CA PRO A 23 65.96 25.78 4.09
C PRO A 23 65.02 26.98 3.78
N LEU A 24 65.03 27.94 4.71
CA LEU A 24 64.17 29.13 4.73
C LEU A 24 64.57 30.22 3.71
N LEU A 25 63.63 31.17 3.59
CA LEU A 25 63.83 32.63 3.64
C LEU A 25 63.93 33.40 2.31
N LEU A 26 62.81 34.07 1.97
CA LEU A 26 62.84 35.50 1.69
C LEU A 26 61.58 36.16 2.27
N ALA A 27 61.73 37.30 2.93
CA ALA A 27 60.61 38.05 3.50
C ALA A 27 60.11 39.12 2.51
N ALA A 28 58.79 39.26 2.40
CA ALA A 28 58.13 40.44 1.83
C ALA A 28 56.89 40.76 2.67
N ILE A 29 56.63 42.05 2.86
CA ILE A 29 55.64 42.59 3.80
C ILE A 29 54.38 42.95 3.01
N GLY A 30 53.18 42.61 3.50
CA GLY A 30 51.95 43.16 2.91
C GLY A 30 50.64 42.58 3.39
N SER A 31 49.99 43.29 4.33
CA SER A 31 48.53 43.32 4.61
C SER A 31 47.81 42.01 4.99
N GLY A 32 46.78 42.14 5.83
CA GLY A 32 45.99 41.01 6.31
C GLY A 32 45.22 40.29 5.20
N VAL A 33 45.05 38.99 5.40
CA VAL A 33 44.16 38.11 4.65
C VAL A 33 43.36 37.36 5.72
N ASP A 34 42.05 37.28 5.54
CA ASP A 34 41.16 36.56 6.44
C ASP A 34 41.50 35.06 6.44
N ASP A 35 41.59 34.45 7.63
CA ASP A 35 41.75 33.00 7.80
C ASP A 35 40.38 32.31 7.55
N ASP A 36 39.89 32.40 6.32
CA ASP A 36 38.81 31.51 5.88
C ASP A 36 39.35 30.07 5.80
N PRO A 37 38.61 29.07 6.29
CA PRO A 37 38.99 27.66 6.12
C PRO A 37 39.09 27.34 4.61
N PRO A 38 39.96 26.39 4.21
CA PRO A 38 39.99 25.96 2.81
C PRO A 38 38.59 25.53 2.39
N PRO A 39 38.11 25.94 1.18
CA PRO A 39 36.77 25.60 0.74
C PRO A 39 36.59 24.08 0.79
N ASP A 40 35.41 23.64 1.24
CA ASP A 40 35.07 22.22 1.26
C ASP A 40 35.33 21.61 -0.13
N PRO A 41 35.79 20.35 -0.20
CA PRO A 41 35.96 19.68 -1.48
C PRO A 41 34.64 19.77 -2.25
N ALA A 42 34.71 20.21 -3.51
CA ALA A 42 33.52 20.35 -4.35
C ALA A 42 32.70 19.06 -4.31
N PRO A 43 31.35 19.15 -4.20
CA PRO A 43 30.50 17.98 -4.11
C PRO A 43 30.78 17.04 -5.30
N GLU A 44 30.80 15.74 -5.02
CA GLU A 44 31.06 14.74 -6.05
C GLU A 44 29.87 14.71 -7.02
N THR A 45 30.15 14.80 -8.32
CA THR A 45 29.12 14.88 -9.37
C THR A 45 29.25 13.74 -10.36
N VAL A 46 28.11 13.30 -10.90
CA VAL A 46 28.01 12.27 -11.94
C VAL A 46 27.27 12.83 -13.16
N GLU A 47 27.54 12.26 -14.34
CA GLU A 47 26.71 12.51 -15.53
C GLU A 47 25.54 11.52 -15.56
N VAL A 48 24.32 12.04 -15.76
CA VAL A 48 23.08 11.30 -16.00
C VAL A 48 22.46 11.76 -17.31
N GLU A 49 21.56 10.95 -17.88
CA GLU A 49 20.77 11.33 -19.05
C GLU A 49 19.35 11.70 -18.61
N ILE A 50 18.89 12.91 -18.97
CA ILE A 50 17.46 13.23 -19.01
C ILE A 50 16.95 13.04 -20.43
N TYR A 51 15.66 12.80 -20.58
CA TYR A 51 15.05 12.47 -21.86
C TYR A 51 14.04 13.55 -22.25
N LEU A 52 14.32 14.25 -23.36
CA LEU A 52 13.54 15.37 -23.86
C LEU A 52 12.97 15.05 -25.25
N SER A 53 11.84 15.65 -25.61
CA SER A 53 11.33 15.62 -26.99
C SER A 53 12.15 16.55 -27.88
N ASN A 54 12.14 16.32 -29.19
CA ASN A 54 12.82 17.18 -30.16
C ASN A 54 11.97 17.32 -31.43
N ASP A 55 11.64 18.56 -31.80
CA ASP A 55 10.67 18.89 -32.86
C ASP A 55 11.17 18.55 -34.29
N THR A 56 12.48 18.30 -34.44
CA THR A 56 13.12 17.98 -35.73
C THR A 56 13.46 16.49 -35.85
N LEU A 57 13.71 15.78 -34.74
CA LEU A 57 14.17 14.39 -34.75
C LEU A 57 13.06 13.33 -34.66
N GLY A 58 11.89 13.66 -34.12
CA GLY A 58 10.79 12.71 -33.91
C GLY A 58 9.41 13.37 -33.89
N ASP A 59 8.34 12.56 -33.77
CA ASP A 59 6.99 13.08 -33.50
C ASP A 59 6.73 13.05 -31.99
N PRO A 60 6.69 14.20 -31.28
CA PRO A 60 6.52 14.21 -29.84
C PRO A 60 5.22 13.54 -29.38
N CYS A 61 4.14 13.55 -30.20
CA CYS A 61 2.90 12.86 -29.86
C CYS A 61 3.03 11.33 -29.84
N THR A 62 4.06 10.75 -30.48
CA THR A 62 4.33 9.30 -30.44
C THR A 62 5.09 8.85 -29.18
N GLY A 63 5.53 9.78 -28.34
CA GLY A 63 6.32 9.50 -27.15
C GLY A 63 7.83 9.36 -27.41
N GLU A 64 8.30 9.72 -28.62
CA GLU A 64 9.74 9.76 -28.93
C GLU A 64 10.46 10.82 -28.08
N VAL A 65 11.54 10.39 -27.42
CA VAL A 65 12.40 11.20 -26.56
C VAL A 65 13.86 10.83 -26.76
N PHE A 66 14.74 11.79 -26.54
CA PHE A 66 16.16 11.74 -26.87
C PHE A 66 17.01 12.10 -25.63
N PRO A 67 18.12 11.39 -25.39
CA PRO A 67 18.96 11.62 -24.21
C PRO A 67 19.72 12.94 -24.32
N VAL A 68 19.70 13.71 -23.24
CA VAL A 68 20.48 14.94 -23.05
C VAL A 68 21.26 14.81 -21.74
N PRO A 69 22.60 14.93 -21.76
CA PRO A 69 23.39 14.78 -20.55
C PRO A 69 23.17 15.92 -19.56
N ARG A 70 23.19 15.58 -18.27
CA ARG A 70 23.12 16.49 -17.12
C ARG A 70 24.19 16.10 -16.10
N THR A 71 24.80 17.11 -15.47
CA THR A 71 25.69 16.89 -14.33
C THR A 71 24.90 17.10 -13.04
N VAL A 72 24.82 16.06 -12.21
CA VAL A 72 24.04 16.04 -10.96
C VAL A 72 24.91 15.58 -9.78
N ALA A 73 24.41 15.70 -8.56
CA ALA A 73 25.09 15.19 -7.37
C ALA A 73 25.20 13.65 -7.42
N ALA A 74 26.34 13.10 -7.01
CA ALA A 74 26.63 11.67 -7.13
C ALA A 74 26.02 10.79 -6.02
N ASP A 75 25.51 11.39 -4.95
CA ASP A 75 24.88 10.71 -3.82
C ASP A 75 23.41 10.35 -4.06
N ASP A 76 22.68 11.13 -4.88
CA ASP A 76 21.35 10.76 -5.40
C ASP A 76 21.18 11.13 -6.89
N PRO A 77 21.67 10.28 -7.81
CA PRO A 77 21.57 10.52 -9.24
C PRO A 77 20.14 10.46 -9.79
N LEU A 78 19.22 9.77 -9.09
CA LEU A 78 17.83 9.60 -9.53
C LEU A 78 17.01 10.86 -9.25
N THR A 79 17.07 11.36 -8.02
CA THR A 79 16.44 12.64 -7.67
C THR A 79 17.03 13.76 -8.52
N GLY A 80 18.37 13.84 -8.63
CA GLY A 80 19.03 14.85 -9.46
C GLY A 80 18.65 14.79 -10.95
N ALA A 81 18.45 13.61 -11.54
CA ALA A 81 17.98 13.48 -12.92
C ALA A 81 16.56 14.01 -13.11
N LEU A 82 15.66 13.74 -12.16
CA LEU A 82 14.27 14.21 -12.23
C LEU A 82 14.15 15.71 -11.92
N GLU A 83 14.92 16.25 -10.98
CA GLU A 83 15.05 17.70 -10.77
C GLU A 83 15.56 18.41 -12.04
N ALA A 84 16.60 17.87 -12.66
CA ALA A 84 17.18 18.43 -13.88
C ALA A 84 16.26 18.34 -15.11
N LEU A 85 15.30 17.40 -15.12
CA LEU A 85 14.23 17.33 -16.10
C LEU A 85 13.12 18.36 -15.81
N LEU A 86 12.73 18.52 -14.54
CA LEU A 86 11.69 19.47 -14.12
C LEU A 86 12.12 20.94 -14.28
N ALA A 87 13.43 21.23 -14.30
CA ALA A 87 13.95 22.53 -14.73
C ALA A 87 13.80 22.80 -16.25
N GLY A 88 13.57 21.75 -17.06
CA GLY A 88 13.34 21.86 -18.50
C GLY A 88 14.60 21.98 -19.37
N PRO A 89 14.41 22.24 -20.68
CA PRO A 89 15.51 22.42 -21.63
C PRO A 89 16.23 23.76 -21.43
N THR A 90 17.56 23.75 -21.54
CA THR A 90 18.37 24.98 -21.52
C THR A 90 18.19 25.80 -22.82
N ASP A 91 18.59 27.08 -22.82
CA ASP A 91 18.55 27.91 -24.04
C ASP A 91 19.32 27.28 -25.22
N ALA A 92 20.46 26.63 -24.94
CA ALA A 92 21.25 25.95 -25.97
C ALA A 92 20.56 24.69 -26.53
N GLU A 93 19.79 23.98 -25.71
CA GLU A 93 18.98 22.84 -26.16
C GLU A 93 17.75 23.29 -26.95
N ARG A 94 17.13 24.42 -26.56
CA ARG A 94 16.04 25.04 -27.32
C ARG A 94 16.52 25.53 -28.71
N ASP A 95 17.76 26.00 -28.81
CA ASP A 95 18.42 26.32 -30.09
C ASP A 95 18.73 25.06 -30.95
N GLU A 96 18.67 23.85 -30.36
CA GLU A 96 18.81 22.54 -31.04
C GLU A 96 17.45 21.81 -31.20
N ASP A 97 16.33 22.54 -31.15
CA ASP A 97 14.94 22.05 -31.28
C ASP A 97 14.45 21.10 -30.16
N TYR A 98 15.13 21.03 -29.00
CA TYR A 98 14.64 20.27 -27.84
C TYR A 98 13.51 21.00 -27.10
N TRP A 99 12.53 20.23 -26.63
CA TRP A 99 11.30 20.74 -26.06
C TRP A 99 10.74 19.89 -24.90
N SER A 100 10.08 20.56 -23.94
CA SER A 100 9.38 19.94 -22.82
C SER A 100 8.18 20.77 -22.38
N TRP A 101 7.29 20.16 -21.60
CA TRP A 101 6.36 20.89 -20.74
C TRP A 101 7.07 21.62 -19.60
N PHE A 102 8.22 21.09 -19.16
CA PHE A 102 8.97 21.58 -18.01
C PHE A 102 9.82 22.82 -18.35
N SER A 103 10.02 23.67 -17.36
CA SER A 103 10.74 24.95 -17.44
C SER A 103 11.12 25.44 -16.04
N ASP A 104 11.72 26.62 -15.95
CA ASP A 104 11.97 27.38 -14.72
C ASP A 104 10.73 27.49 -13.79
N GLU A 105 9.49 27.41 -14.31
CA GLU A 105 8.26 27.42 -13.50
C GLU A 105 7.96 26.07 -12.80
N THR A 106 8.57 24.96 -13.26
CA THR A 106 8.44 23.63 -12.66
C THR A 106 9.71 23.18 -11.92
N GLU A 107 10.77 24.00 -11.93
CA GLU A 107 11.98 23.76 -11.14
C GLU A 107 11.65 23.67 -9.64
N GLY A 108 12.13 22.62 -8.97
CA GLY A 108 11.88 22.38 -7.55
C GLY A 108 10.50 21.77 -7.22
N MET A 109 9.64 21.49 -8.19
CA MET A 109 8.33 20.84 -7.95
C MET A 109 8.43 19.31 -7.70
N LEU A 110 9.61 18.79 -7.36
CA LEU A 110 9.81 17.39 -6.94
C LEU A 110 9.68 17.31 -5.42
N ARG A 111 8.73 16.52 -4.92
CA ARG A 111 8.50 16.38 -3.48
C ARG A 111 9.31 15.23 -2.89
N SER A 112 9.30 14.08 -3.56
CA SER A 112 10.11 12.92 -3.21
C SER A 112 10.21 11.94 -4.38
N VAL A 113 11.30 11.17 -4.38
CA VAL A 113 11.47 10.00 -5.24
C VAL A 113 12.02 8.84 -4.41
N GLU A 114 11.46 7.66 -4.62
CA GLU A 114 11.96 6.42 -4.01
C GLU A 114 11.76 5.21 -4.94
N ILE A 115 12.48 4.12 -4.68
CA ILE A 115 12.32 2.86 -5.42
C ILE A 115 11.69 1.82 -4.51
N VAL A 116 10.44 1.45 -4.81
CA VAL A 116 9.67 0.44 -4.06
C VAL A 116 9.43 -0.76 -4.97
N ALA A 117 9.93 -1.93 -4.56
CA ALA A 117 9.77 -3.21 -5.28
C ALA A 117 10.13 -3.20 -6.79
N GLY A 118 11.04 -2.30 -7.22
CA GLY A 118 11.42 -2.14 -8.63
C GLY A 118 10.53 -1.18 -9.44
N THR A 119 9.69 -0.40 -8.75
CA THR A 119 8.93 0.73 -9.28
C THR A 119 9.55 2.02 -8.75
N VAL A 120 9.79 3.02 -9.61
CA VAL A 120 10.16 4.37 -9.17
C VAL A 120 8.88 5.12 -8.81
N MET A 121 8.72 5.47 -7.53
CA MET A 121 7.63 6.29 -7.03
C MET A 121 8.06 7.76 -7.11
N VAL A 122 7.30 8.59 -7.83
CA VAL A 122 7.60 10.02 -8.04
C VAL A 122 6.44 10.86 -7.51
N ASP A 123 6.66 11.60 -6.42
CA ASP A 123 5.71 12.58 -5.89
C ASP A 123 6.10 14.00 -6.35
N LEU A 124 5.11 14.72 -6.87
CA LEU A 124 5.26 16.04 -7.49
C LEU A 124 4.38 17.05 -6.77
N GLU A 125 4.78 18.32 -6.75
CA GLU A 125 3.84 19.40 -6.40
C GLU A 125 2.75 19.50 -7.49
N ASP A 126 1.66 20.23 -7.21
CA ASP A 126 0.54 20.36 -8.16
C ASP A 126 0.93 21.09 -9.47
N LEU A 127 1.37 20.32 -10.46
CA LEU A 127 1.75 20.77 -11.81
C LEU A 127 0.58 21.30 -12.65
N ARG A 128 -0.68 21.01 -12.27
CA ARG A 128 -1.86 21.28 -13.11
C ARG A 128 -2.09 22.76 -13.44
N PRO A 129 -1.81 23.74 -12.54
CA PRO A 129 -1.91 25.17 -12.86
C PRO A 129 -0.78 25.65 -13.79
N VAL A 130 0.38 25.00 -13.76
CA VAL A 130 1.60 25.43 -14.48
C VAL A 130 1.61 24.87 -15.91
N ILE A 131 1.35 23.56 -16.07
CA ILE A 131 1.36 22.87 -17.37
C ILE A 131 -0.01 22.27 -17.76
N PRO A 132 -1.12 23.03 -17.71
CA PRO A 132 -2.49 22.49 -17.82
C PRO A 132 -2.76 21.67 -19.10
N ASN A 133 -2.03 21.96 -20.18
CA ASN A 133 -2.18 21.30 -21.48
C ASN A 133 -1.51 19.92 -21.57
N ALA A 134 -0.71 19.51 -20.57
CA ALA A 134 -0.16 18.17 -20.49
C ALA A 134 -1.24 17.08 -20.29
N SER A 135 -2.46 17.47 -19.87
CA SER A 135 -3.67 16.62 -19.82
C SER A 135 -4.26 16.21 -21.18
N THR A 136 -3.75 16.76 -22.29
CA THR A 136 -4.24 16.45 -23.64
C THR A 136 -3.70 15.11 -24.15
N SER A 137 -4.40 14.46 -25.09
CA SER A 137 -4.00 13.15 -25.62
C SER A 137 -2.58 13.07 -26.22
N CYS A 138 -2.01 14.19 -26.69
CA CYS A 138 -0.61 14.25 -27.10
C CYS A 138 0.28 14.71 -25.93
N GLY A 139 -0.19 15.68 -25.12
CA GLY A 139 0.56 16.17 -23.98
C GLY A 139 0.89 15.10 -22.93
N SER A 140 -0.02 14.15 -22.69
CA SER A 140 0.19 13.06 -21.73
C SER A 140 1.21 12.05 -22.25
N SER A 141 1.25 11.82 -23.57
CA SER A 141 2.28 11.01 -24.24
C SER A 141 3.67 11.59 -23.98
N ILE A 142 3.83 12.90 -24.20
CA ILE A 142 5.09 13.63 -24.01
C ILE A 142 5.50 13.69 -22.53
N LEU A 143 4.56 14.01 -21.64
CA LEU A 143 4.83 14.09 -20.20
C LEU A 143 5.35 12.75 -19.65
N LEU A 144 4.67 11.65 -20.01
CA LEU A 144 4.99 10.32 -19.50
C LEU A 144 6.24 9.71 -20.14
N SER A 145 6.56 10.02 -21.40
CA SER A 145 7.81 9.56 -22.01
C SER A 145 9.02 10.26 -21.39
N GLN A 146 8.97 11.58 -21.23
CA GLN A 146 10.09 12.35 -20.65
C GLN A 146 10.35 11.97 -19.18
N LEU A 147 9.31 11.98 -18.34
CA LEU A 147 9.42 11.54 -16.93
C LEU A 147 9.83 10.06 -16.83
N GLY A 148 9.13 9.19 -17.56
CA GLY A 148 9.29 7.75 -17.42
C GLY A 148 10.63 7.23 -17.91
N THR A 149 11.12 7.71 -19.05
CA THR A 149 12.43 7.31 -19.56
C THR A 149 13.57 7.88 -18.72
N THR A 150 13.45 9.12 -18.23
CA THR A 150 14.46 9.72 -17.32
C THR A 150 14.55 8.95 -16.00
N ALA A 151 13.40 8.69 -15.34
CA ALA A 151 13.36 7.92 -14.10
C ALA A 151 13.98 6.52 -14.27
N LEU A 152 13.63 5.79 -15.34
CA LEU A 152 14.15 4.44 -15.58
C LEU A 152 15.62 4.42 -16.02
N ALA A 153 16.12 5.47 -16.67
CA ALA A 153 17.53 5.58 -17.03
C ALA A 153 18.41 5.83 -15.79
N ALA A 154 17.92 6.60 -14.82
CA ALA A 154 18.65 6.90 -13.58
C ALA A 154 18.46 5.85 -12.46
N ALA A 155 17.37 5.07 -12.48
CA ALA A 155 17.08 4.04 -11.47
C ALA A 155 17.57 2.63 -11.87
N GLU A 156 18.82 2.29 -11.55
CA GLU A 156 19.37 0.96 -11.86
C GLU A 156 18.53 -0.17 -11.23
N GLY A 157 17.98 -1.04 -12.09
CA GLY A 157 17.18 -2.19 -11.68
C GLY A 157 15.68 -1.93 -11.52
N ALA A 158 15.21 -0.69 -11.68
CA ALA A 158 13.78 -0.42 -11.79
C ALA A 158 13.23 -0.89 -13.15
N SER A 159 11.95 -1.22 -13.19
CA SER A 159 11.24 -1.71 -14.39
C SER A 159 9.92 -1.00 -14.68
N SER A 160 9.51 -0.08 -13.81
CA SER A 160 8.30 0.74 -13.97
C SER A 160 8.42 2.04 -13.17
N VAL A 161 7.52 2.99 -13.45
CA VAL A 161 7.42 4.29 -12.77
C VAL A 161 5.95 4.55 -12.42
N PHE A 162 5.72 5.13 -11.26
CA PHE A 162 4.40 5.51 -10.76
C PHE A 162 4.44 6.95 -10.23
N TYR A 163 3.32 7.66 -10.34
CA TYR A 163 3.28 9.12 -10.20
C TYR A 163 2.20 9.56 -9.23
N MET A 164 2.52 10.57 -8.42
CA MET A 164 1.65 11.22 -7.45
C MET A 164 1.72 12.73 -7.59
N ILE A 165 0.65 13.42 -7.18
CA ILE A 165 0.65 14.87 -6.95
C ILE A 165 0.24 15.09 -5.49
N GLU A 166 1.07 15.77 -4.71
CA GLU A 166 0.85 16.02 -3.28
C GLU A 166 0.59 14.74 -2.46
N GLY A 167 1.20 13.61 -2.86
CA GLY A 167 1.00 12.28 -2.29
C GLY A 167 -0.22 11.51 -2.82
N ASP A 168 -1.01 12.09 -3.73
CA ASP A 168 -2.21 11.47 -4.30
C ASP A 168 -1.99 11.08 -5.78
N HIS A 169 -2.04 9.78 -6.07
CA HIS A 169 -1.87 9.26 -7.44
C HIS A 169 -3.12 9.43 -8.31
N LEU A 170 -4.33 9.42 -7.72
CA LEU A 170 -5.56 9.65 -8.47
C LEU A 170 -5.56 11.06 -9.05
N VAL A 171 -5.08 12.06 -8.28
CA VAL A 171 -4.91 13.44 -8.75
C VAL A 171 -4.05 13.53 -10.02
N PHE A 172 -2.98 12.74 -10.12
CA PHE A 172 -2.13 12.68 -11.32
C PHE A 172 -2.83 11.96 -12.49
N PHE A 173 -3.38 10.77 -12.28
CA PHE A 173 -3.95 9.97 -13.37
C PHE A 173 -5.31 10.50 -13.88
N GLU A 174 -6.16 11.05 -13.01
CA GLU A 174 -7.40 11.74 -13.41
C GLU A 174 -7.12 12.98 -14.25
N TRP A 175 -6.09 13.75 -13.90
CA TRP A 175 -5.67 14.92 -14.67
C TRP A 175 -5.28 14.54 -16.11
N LEU A 176 -4.57 13.43 -16.29
CA LEU A 176 -4.22 12.91 -17.62
C LEU A 176 -5.35 12.13 -18.30
N GLN A 177 -6.51 11.95 -17.64
CA GLN A 177 -7.63 11.13 -18.10
C GLN A 177 -7.23 9.67 -18.39
N LEU A 178 -6.23 9.17 -17.66
CA LEU A 178 -5.73 7.81 -17.75
C LEU A 178 -6.27 6.97 -16.59
N ALA A 179 -6.45 5.68 -16.83
CA ALA A 179 -6.40 4.73 -15.71
C ALA A 179 -4.93 4.67 -15.23
N PRO A 180 -4.67 4.64 -13.91
CA PRO A 180 -3.35 4.28 -13.40
C PRO A 180 -2.88 2.99 -14.09
N PRO A 181 -1.64 2.92 -14.59
CA PRO A 181 -1.11 1.65 -15.11
C PRO A 181 -1.17 0.63 -13.98
N GLY A 182 -1.56 -0.61 -14.30
CA GLY A 182 -1.75 -1.66 -13.31
C GLY A 182 -0.49 -1.86 -12.47
N HIS A 183 -0.50 -1.29 -11.27
CA HIS A 183 0.63 -1.25 -10.36
C HIS A 183 0.95 -2.69 -9.90
N PRO A 184 2.22 -3.01 -9.57
CA PRO A 184 2.57 -4.18 -8.75
C PRO A 184 1.99 -4.17 -7.32
N LEU A 185 1.02 -3.29 -7.03
CA LEU A 185 0.21 -3.21 -5.81
C LEU A 185 -1.22 -2.91 -6.28
N ILE A 186 -2.03 -3.96 -6.37
CA ILE A 186 -3.47 -3.84 -6.59
C ILE A 186 -4.06 -3.42 -5.24
N ASP A 187 -3.86 -2.17 -4.82
CA ASP A 187 -4.29 -1.74 -3.48
C ASP A 187 -5.81 -1.58 -3.36
N ALA A 188 -6.50 -1.50 -4.50
CA ALA A 188 -7.95 -1.63 -4.53
C ALA A 188 -8.40 -3.04 -4.09
N SER A 189 -9.01 -3.11 -2.91
CA SER A 189 -9.72 -4.27 -2.36
C SER A 189 -10.82 -4.76 -3.30
N ASN A 190 -10.95 -6.07 -3.39
CA ASN A 190 -11.76 -6.76 -4.37
C ASN A 190 -12.73 -7.78 -3.74
N PRO A 191 -13.81 -8.19 -4.45
CA PRO A 191 -14.78 -9.13 -3.91
C PRO A 191 -14.29 -10.59 -3.96
N ALA A 192 -14.30 -11.25 -2.81
CA ALA A 192 -14.16 -12.69 -2.66
C ALA A 192 -15.43 -13.31 -2.06
N ILE A 193 -15.69 -14.58 -2.40
CA ILE A 193 -16.67 -15.39 -1.66
C ILE A 193 -16.14 -16.76 -1.29
N VAL A 194 -16.66 -17.32 -0.19
CA VAL A 194 -16.49 -18.73 0.19
C VAL A 194 -17.82 -19.46 0.11
N ARG A 195 -17.89 -20.46 -0.76
CA ARG A 195 -19.06 -21.32 -0.95
C ARG A 195 -18.86 -22.66 -0.26
N HIS A 196 -19.94 -23.19 0.32
CA HIS A 196 -19.96 -24.48 1.03
C HIS A 196 -18.86 -24.62 2.12
N GLY A 197 -18.39 -23.49 2.67
CA GLY A 197 -17.38 -23.43 3.73
C GLY A 197 -15.96 -23.84 3.35
N ASN A 198 -15.65 -24.14 2.09
CA ASN A 198 -14.26 -24.43 1.67
C ASN A 198 -13.92 -24.15 0.20
N GLN A 199 -14.83 -23.62 -0.59
CA GLN A 199 -14.63 -23.32 -2.01
C GLN A 199 -14.48 -21.81 -2.17
N TRP A 200 -13.27 -21.35 -2.49
CA TRP A 200 -12.93 -19.94 -2.54
C TRP A 200 -13.02 -19.45 -3.98
N TYR A 201 -13.64 -18.29 -4.16
CA TYR A 201 -13.91 -17.67 -5.44
C TYR A 201 -13.55 -16.19 -5.35
N LEU A 202 -12.35 -15.84 -5.79
CA LEU A 202 -11.79 -14.49 -5.80
C LEU A 202 -12.03 -13.88 -7.18
N ARG A 203 -12.31 -12.59 -7.22
CA ARG A 203 -12.46 -11.81 -8.45
C ARG A 203 -11.63 -10.54 -8.32
N ASP A 204 -10.90 -10.18 -9.35
CA ASP A 204 -9.93 -9.08 -9.47
C ASP A 204 -10.55 -7.76 -9.95
N SER A 205 -11.84 -7.54 -9.66
CA SER A 205 -12.53 -6.31 -10.04
C SER A 205 -13.85 -6.13 -9.27
N LEU A 206 -14.21 -4.86 -9.00
CA LEU A 206 -15.47 -4.44 -8.40
C LEU A 206 -16.68 -4.58 -9.36
N THR A 207 -16.88 -5.78 -9.89
CA THR A 207 -17.90 -6.08 -10.90
C THR A 207 -18.54 -7.44 -10.66
N GLY A 208 -19.68 -7.70 -11.30
CA GLY A 208 -20.26 -9.04 -11.35
C GLY A 208 -19.61 -9.92 -12.41
N GLY A 209 -19.68 -11.24 -12.25
CA GLY A 209 -19.13 -12.19 -13.22
C GLY A 209 -18.69 -13.52 -12.61
N PRO A 210 -17.96 -14.36 -13.37
CA PRO A 210 -17.23 -15.49 -12.82
C PRO A 210 -16.11 -15.03 -11.89
N ALA A 211 -15.62 -15.94 -11.04
CA ALA A 211 -14.36 -15.74 -10.34
C ALA A 211 -13.19 -15.77 -11.33
N THR A 212 -12.12 -15.04 -11.04
CA THR A 212 -10.86 -15.12 -11.80
C THR A 212 -9.88 -16.10 -11.15
N THR A 213 -9.88 -16.18 -9.82
CA THR A 213 -9.15 -17.20 -9.05
C THR A 213 -10.12 -18.10 -8.28
N THR A 214 -9.92 -19.43 -8.35
CA THR A 214 -10.71 -20.40 -7.57
C THR A 214 -9.85 -21.51 -6.98
N PHE A 215 -10.04 -21.82 -5.70
CA PHE A 215 -9.33 -22.90 -5.02
C PHE A 215 -10.17 -23.52 -3.89
N TYR A 216 -9.67 -24.61 -3.30
CA TYR A 216 -10.29 -25.29 -2.17
C TYR A 216 -9.36 -25.24 -0.96
N TYR A 217 -9.77 -24.60 0.14
CA TYR A 217 -9.02 -24.57 1.39
C TYR A 217 -9.95 -24.65 2.60
N GLY A 218 -9.50 -25.32 3.66
CA GLY A 218 -10.33 -25.63 4.83
C GLY A 218 -11.31 -26.80 4.61
N ARG A 219 -12.32 -26.86 5.47
CA ARG A 219 -13.41 -27.85 5.48
C ARG A 219 -14.74 -27.13 5.62
N SER A 220 -15.81 -27.72 5.08
CA SER A 220 -17.16 -27.15 5.10
C SER A 220 -17.76 -26.89 6.49
N GLY A 221 -17.17 -27.43 7.56
CA GLY A 221 -17.53 -27.19 8.95
C GLY A 221 -16.53 -26.32 9.73
N ASP A 222 -15.65 -25.60 9.04
CA ASP A 222 -14.83 -24.57 9.67
C ASP A 222 -15.71 -23.37 10.03
N SER A 223 -15.42 -22.77 11.19
CA SER A 223 -16.33 -21.84 11.89
C SER A 223 -16.27 -20.40 11.40
N GLN A 224 -15.10 -19.94 10.94
CA GLN A 224 -14.87 -18.59 10.42
C GLN A 224 -13.83 -18.66 9.29
N HIS A 225 -13.92 -17.72 8.34
CA HIS A 225 -13.12 -17.64 7.11
C HIS A 225 -12.67 -16.20 6.93
N MET A 226 -11.44 -15.97 6.48
CA MET A 226 -10.87 -14.64 6.23
C MET A 226 -9.78 -14.70 5.17
N LEU A 227 -9.48 -13.55 4.56
CA LEU A 227 -8.32 -13.31 3.70
C LEU A 227 -7.52 -12.18 4.35
N CYS A 228 -6.24 -12.40 4.58
CA CYS A 228 -5.30 -11.43 5.14
C CYS A 228 -3.89 -11.76 4.65
N ASP A 229 -3.00 -10.77 4.62
CA ASP A 229 -1.59 -10.99 4.28
C ASP A 229 -0.82 -11.52 5.51
N TRP A 230 -0.80 -12.85 5.63
CA TRP A 230 -0.11 -13.51 6.74
C TRP A 230 1.42 -13.43 6.65
N ASN A 231 2.02 -12.95 5.56
CA ASN A 231 3.47 -13.00 5.40
C ASN A 231 4.14 -11.67 5.02
N GLY A 232 3.37 -10.59 4.84
CA GLY A 232 3.88 -9.27 4.50
C GLY A 232 4.41 -9.20 3.06
N ASP A 233 3.74 -9.85 2.11
CA ASP A 233 4.08 -9.79 0.68
C ASP A 233 3.09 -8.98 -0.18
N GLY A 234 2.10 -8.34 0.44
CA GLY A 234 1.04 -7.56 -0.19
C GLY A 234 -0.16 -8.38 -0.67
N THR A 235 -0.12 -9.72 -0.63
CA THR A 235 -1.20 -10.59 -1.13
C THR A 235 -2.03 -11.18 -0.01
N GLN A 236 -3.34 -10.92 0.01
CA GLN A 236 -4.22 -11.54 0.99
C GLN A 236 -4.51 -13.01 0.66
N THR A 237 -4.31 -13.87 1.65
CA THR A 237 -4.29 -15.33 1.50
C THR A 237 -5.16 -16.02 2.57
N PRO A 238 -5.64 -17.27 2.34
CA PRO A 238 -6.79 -17.81 3.08
C PRO A 238 -6.45 -18.28 4.49
N GLY A 239 -7.23 -17.79 5.46
CA GLY A 239 -7.27 -18.28 6.84
C GLY A 239 -8.63 -18.90 7.19
N VAL A 240 -8.62 -19.98 7.97
CA VAL A 240 -9.84 -20.58 8.55
C VAL A 240 -9.68 -20.89 10.04
N ILE A 241 -10.77 -20.74 10.80
CA ILE A 241 -10.83 -21.10 12.21
C ILE A 241 -11.60 -22.42 12.35
N ARG A 242 -10.98 -23.45 12.91
CA ARG A 242 -11.63 -24.72 13.23
C ARG A 242 -11.72 -24.92 14.74
N ILE A 243 -12.94 -25.10 15.26
CA ILE A 243 -13.11 -25.50 16.65
C ILE A 243 -12.76 -27.00 16.78
N ILE A 244 -11.75 -27.31 17.60
CA ILE A 244 -11.35 -28.68 17.98
C ILE A 244 -11.30 -28.72 19.51
N ASP A 245 -12.04 -29.67 20.12
CA ASP A 245 -12.12 -29.84 21.58
C ASP A 245 -12.42 -28.52 22.34
N GLY A 246 -13.30 -27.69 21.78
CA GLY A 246 -13.68 -26.39 22.35
C GLY A 246 -12.61 -25.30 22.22
N ARG A 247 -11.63 -25.44 21.31
CA ARG A 247 -10.54 -24.48 21.09
C ARG A 247 -10.49 -23.99 19.63
N PRO A 248 -10.36 -22.68 19.38
CA PRO A 248 -10.18 -22.14 18.03
C PRO A 248 -8.78 -22.45 17.51
N ASN A 249 -8.69 -23.35 16.53
CA ASN A 249 -7.46 -23.63 15.81
C ASN A 249 -7.43 -22.75 14.57
N TRP A 250 -6.49 -21.82 14.54
CA TRP A 250 -6.15 -21.01 13.38
C TRP A 250 -5.39 -21.89 12.40
N LEU A 251 -5.83 -21.89 11.14
CA LEU A 251 -5.24 -22.64 10.04
C LEU A 251 -5.07 -21.66 8.90
N LEU A 252 -3.84 -21.18 8.73
CA LEU A 252 -3.49 -20.11 7.80
C LEU A 252 -2.60 -20.64 6.68
N ARG A 253 -2.70 -20.05 5.50
CA ARG A 253 -1.98 -20.48 4.32
C ARG A 253 -1.54 -19.28 3.51
N ASN A 254 -0.26 -19.23 3.16
CA ASN A 254 0.40 -18.08 2.54
C ASN A 254 0.28 -18.12 0.99
N THR A 255 -0.76 -18.80 0.48
CA THR A 255 -1.03 -18.92 -0.97
C THR A 255 -2.51 -19.13 -1.21
N GLN A 256 -3.03 -18.56 -2.31
CA GLN A 256 -4.41 -18.74 -2.78
C GLN A 256 -4.62 -20.13 -3.42
N SER A 257 -4.41 -21.19 -2.63
CA SER A 257 -4.39 -22.57 -3.10
C SER A 257 -4.89 -23.55 -2.04
N GLY A 258 -5.11 -24.81 -2.43
CA GLY A 258 -5.39 -25.88 -1.47
C GLY A 258 -4.12 -26.53 -0.92
N GLY A 259 -4.20 -27.07 0.30
CA GLY A 259 -3.08 -27.76 0.94
C GLY A 259 -3.21 -27.81 2.46
N SER A 260 -2.12 -28.16 3.12
CA SER A 260 -1.95 -27.97 4.57
C SER A 260 -1.95 -26.48 4.92
N ALA A 261 -2.15 -26.17 6.20
CA ALA A 261 -1.83 -24.84 6.72
C ALA A 261 -0.31 -24.66 6.81
N ASP A 262 0.18 -23.48 6.47
CA ASP A 262 1.58 -23.09 6.64
C ASP A 262 1.82 -22.63 8.09
N HIS A 263 0.82 -21.96 8.70
CA HIS A 263 0.78 -21.68 10.14
C HIS A 263 -0.44 -22.34 10.80
N SER A 264 -0.23 -22.99 11.94
CA SER A 264 -1.30 -23.61 12.73
C SER A 264 -1.07 -23.45 14.23
N PHE A 265 -2.03 -22.84 14.92
CA PHE A 265 -1.95 -22.56 16.36
C PHE A 265 -3.34 -22.37 16.99
N ILE A 266 -3.38 -22.24 18.32
CA ILE A 266 -4.62 -21.95 19.07
C ILE A 266 -4.52 -20.55 19.67
N TYR A 267 -5.48 -19.69 19.35
CA TYR A 267 -5.56 -18.32 19.87
C TYR A 267 -7.02 -17.89 20.06
N GLY A 268 -7.34 -17.31 21.22
CA GLY A 268 -8.72 -17.00 21.64
C GLY A 268 -9.48 -18.16 22.27
N ARG A 269 -10.80 -18.00 22.38
CA ARG A 269 -11.81 -18.96 22.85
C ARG A 269 -12.77 -19.34 21.72
N ALA A 270 -13.54 -20.41 21.90
CA ALA A 270 -14.43 -20.92 20.85
C ALA A 270 -15.63 -20.00 20.53
N ASP A 271 -15.94 -19.09 21.44
CA ASP A 271 -16.98 -18.06 21.37
C ASP A 271 -16.45 -16.69 20.90
N ASP A 272 -15.13 -16.51 20.74
CA ASP A 272 -14.57 -15.26 20.24
C ASP A 272 -14.75 -15.14 18.71
N ARG A 273 -15.04 -13.93 18.22
CA ARG A 273 -15.05 -13.59 16.79
C ARG A 273 -13.61 -13.32 16.33
N ALA A 274 -13.17 -13.97 15.27
CA ALA A 274 -11.81 -13.85 14.75
C ALA A 274 -11.73 -12.72 13.72
N VAL A 275 -10.63 -11.96 13.78
CA VAL A 275 -10.29 -10.89 12.84
C VAL A 275 -8.79 -10.92 12.55
N CYS A 276 -8.33 -10.22 11.53
CA CYS A 276 -6.91 -10.05 11.24
C CYS A 276 -6.64 -8.65 10.68
N GLY A 277 -5.42 -8.18 10.88
CA GLY A 277 -4.95 -6.87 10.43
C GLY A 277 -3.51 -6.61 10.88
N ASP A 278 -2.84 -5.64 10.28
CA ASP A 278 -1.54 -5.15 10.70
C ASP A 278 -1.67 -4.17 11.87
N TRP A 279 -1.55 -4.71 13.09
CA TRP A 279 -1.66 -3.93 14.32
C TRP A 279 -0.42 -3.08 14.64
N ASN A 280 0.66 -3.18 13.84
CA ASN A 280 1.97 -2.62 14.19
C ASN A 280 2.77 -2.02 13.02
N GLY A 281 2.18 -1.88 11.83
CA GLY A 281 2.74 -1.16 10.69
C GLY A 281 3.98 -1.83 10.09
N ASP A 282 4.05 -3.17 10.09
CA ASP A 282 5.14 -3.92 9.44
C ASP A 282 4.74 -4.62 8.14
N GLY A 283 3.51 -4.40 7.67
CA GLY A 283 2.91 -5.00 6.48
C GLY A 283 2.33 -6.40 6.71
N GLN A 284 2.60 -7.06 7.85
CA GLN A 284 2.07 -8.39 8.13
C GLN A 284 0.76 -8.33 8.91
N GLN A 285 -0.32 -8.78 8.28
CA GLN A 285 -1.61 -8.92 8.95
C GLN A 285 -1.61 -10.14 9.87
N THR A 286 -2.00 -9.92 11.13
CA THR A 286 -1.85 -10.90 12.21
C THR A 286 -3.13 -11.07 13.05
N PRO A 287 -3.26 -12.14 13.86
CA PRO A 287 -4.52 -12.51 14.51
C PRO A 287 -5.03 -11.50 15.54
N GLY A 288 -6.32 -11.17 15.45
CA GLY A 288 -7.10 -10.58 16.53
C GLY A 288 -8.30 -11.45 16.89
N VAL A 289 -8.78 -11.33 18.13
CA VAL A 289 -10.09 -11.87 18.50
C VAL A 289 -10.90 -10.85 19.30
N VAL A 290 -12.21 -10.83 19.06
CA VAL A 290 -13.18 -9.96 19.74
C VAL A 290 -14.10 -10.81 20.59
N ARG A 291 -14.17 -10.49 21.88
CA ARG A 291 -15.01 -11.19 22.85
C ARG A 291 -16.11 -10.28 23.37
N GLU A 292 -17.35 -10.70 23.18
CA GLU A 292 -18.50 -10.11 23.84
C GLU A 292 -18.52 -10.50 25.33
N ARG A 293 -18.83 -9.54 26.19
CA ARG A 293 -19.08 -9.77 27.62
C ARG A 293 -20.58 -9.80 27.93
N ALA A 294 -20.92 -10.33 29.10
CA ALA A 294 -22.30 -10.42 29.59
C ALA A 294 -22.99 -9.05 29.84
N ASP A 295 -22.25 -7.94 29.75
CA ASP A 295 -22.75 -6.55 29.80
C ASP A 295 -22.89 -5.92 28.39
N GLY A 296 -22.70 -6.71 27.33
CA GLY A 296 -22.72 -6.29 25.93
C GLY A 296 -21.43 -5.63 25.45
N THR A 297 -20.42 -5.42 26.30
CA THR A 297 -19.17 -4.76 25.87
C THR A 297 -18.29 -5.69 25.03
N TYR A 298 -17.64 -5.15 24.00
CA TYR A 298 -16.70 -5.88 23.14
C TYR A 298 -15.26 -5.63 23.59
N VAL A 299 -14.55 -6.72 23.89
CA VAL A 299 -13.13 -6.71 24.24
C VAL A 299 -12.30 -7.22 23.06
N TRP A 300 -11.41 -6.38 22.58
CA TRP A 300 -10.45 -6.72 21.53
C TRP A 300 -9.19 -7.31 22.17
N HIS A 301 -8.67 -8.36 21.55
CA HIS A 301 -7.45 -9.07 21.95
C HIS A 301 -6.57 -9.27 20.71
N LEU A 302 -5.64 -8.34 20.49
CA LEU A 302 -4.83 -8.27 19.27
C LEU A 302 -3.46 -8.94 19.48
N HIS A 303 -2.94 -9.63 18.47
CA HIS A 303 -1.68 -10.36 18.55
C HIS A 303 -0.85 -10.25 17.27
N SER A 304 0.17 -9.39 17.31
CA SER A 304 1.23 -9.18 16.29
C SER A 304 2.13 -10.38 16.01
N TRP A 305 1.64 -11.62 16.12
CA TRP A 305 2.41 -12.84 15.89
C TRP A 305 1.51 -13.99 15.42
N LEU A 306 1.95 -14.74 14.40
CA LEU A 306 1.29 -15.96 13.90
C LEU A 306 1.52 -17.18 14.81
N ARG A 307 1.11 -17.06 16.07
CA ARG A 307 1.22 -18.12 17.09
C ARG A 307 0.12 -18.01 18.13
N GLY A 308 -0.02 -19.06 18.93
CA GLY A 308 -0.83 -19.02 20.15
C GLY A 308 -0.09 -18.31 21.29
N GLY A 309 -0.84 -17.71 22.20
CA GLY A 309 -0.28 -16.98 23.32
C GLY A 309 -1.32 -16.12 24.04
N ALA A 310 -0.83 -15.25 24.92
CA ALA A 310 -1.59 -14.10 25.36
C ALA A 310 -1.56 -13.01 24.26
N ALA A 311 -2.63 -12.22 24.18
CA ALA A 311 -2.68 -11.05 23.32
C ALA A 311 -1.54 -10.07 23.65
N GLY A 312 -1.04 -9.36 22.64
CA GLY A 312 -0.07 -8.28 22.82
C GLY A 312 -0.75 -7.02 23.37
N VAL A 313 -1.95 -6.72 22.87
CA VAL A 313 -2.78 -5.59 23.30
C VAL A 313 -4.18 -6.09 23.64
N SER A 314 -4.84 -5.51 24.63
CA SER A 314 -6.24 -5.81 24.95
C SER A 314 -6.96 -4.60 25.52
N PHE A 315 -8.14 -4.29 24.98
CA PHE A 315 -8.91 -3.09 25.31
C PHE A 315 -10.40 -3.29 25.02
N GLU A 316 -11.23 -2.40 25.55
CA GLU A 316 -12.67 -2.36 25.28
C GLU A 316 -12.96 -1.32 24.19
N PHE A 317 -13.70 -1.72 23.16
CA PHE A 317 -14.22 -0.80 22.14
C PHE A 317 -15.51 -1.34 21.53
N GLY A 318 -16.56 -0.51 21.59
CA GLY A 318 -17.92 -0.84 21.20
C GLY A 318 -18.70 -1.64 22.25
N GLN A 319 -20.02 -1.55 22.16
CA GLN A 319 -20.97 -2.24 23.02
C GLN A 319 -22.24 -2.53 22.23
N ASP A 320 -22.83 -3.71 22.42
CA ASP A 320 -24.16 -4.04 21.92
C ASP A 320 -25.21 -3.09 22.54
N GLN A 321 -25.76 -2.19 21.72
CA GLN A 321 -26.80 -1.23 22.10
C GLN A 321 -28.21 -1.85 22.19
N TYR A 322 -28.45 -3.02 21.57
CA TYR A 322 -29.78 -3.63 21.42
C TYR A 322 -29.79 -5.12 21.83
N PRO A 323 -29.27 -5.48 23.03
CA PRO A 323 -29.03 -6.87 23.41
C PRO A 323 -30.33 -7.68 23.51
N GLY A 324 -30.41 -8.73 22.68
CA GLY A 324 -31.58 -9.61 22.59
C GLY A 324 -32.75 -9.06 21.76
N GLU A 325 -32.65 -7.84 21.24
CA GLU A 325 -33.58 -7.28 20.24
C GLU A 325 -33.03 -7.49 18.82
N LEU A 326 -31.73 -7.29 18.63
CA LEU A 326 -31.03 -7.44 17.34
C LEU A 326 -29.86 -8.43 17.44
N PRO A 327 -29.30 -8.92 16.31
CA PRO A 327 -28.11 -9.77 16.32
C PRO A 327 -26.87 -9.02 16.85
N PRO A 328 -25.88 -9.76 17.42
CA PRO A 328 -24.62 -9.19 17.88
C PRO A 328 -23.87 -8.41 16.80
N ALA A 329 -23.29 -7.28 17.20
CA ALA A 329 -22.60 -6.36 16.31
C ALA A 329 -21.37 -7.02 15.65
N TRP A 330 -21.12 -6.71 14.37
CA TRP A 330 -20.00 -7.23 13.60
C TRP A 330 -18.72 -6.44 13.90
N PRO A 331 -17.65 -7.08 14.40
CA PRO A 331 -16.33 -6.46 14.40
C PRO A 331 -15.82 -6.38 12.96
N VAL A 332 -15.26 -5.23 12.63
CA VAL A 332 -14.60 -4.93 11.36
C VAL A 332 -13.23 -4.34 11.63
N VAL A 333 -12.33 -4.47 10.66
CA VAL A 333 -10.92 -4.06 10.75
C VAL A 333 -10.56 -3.41 9.42
N GLY A 334 -9.73 -2.38 9.48
CA GLY A 334 -9.19 -1.67 8.32
C GLY A 334 -8.34 -0.47 8.74
N ASP A 335 -7.61 0.08 7.77
CA ASP A 335 -6.88 1.35 7.93
C ASP A 335 -7.85 2.54 7.87
N TRP A 336 -8.32 2.94 9.06
CA TRP A 336 -9.07 4.17 9.41
C TRP A 336 -8.72 5.41 8.60
N ASN A 337 -7.44 5.68 8.36
CA ASN A 337 -7.01 7.02 7.95
C ASN A 337 -5.86 7.07 6.93
N GLY A 338 -5.43 5.91 6.43
CA GLY A 338 -4.38 5.79 5.41
C GLY A 338 -2.99 5.93 6.01
N ASN A 339 -2.78 5.45 7.24
CA ASN A 339 -1.50 5.55 7.94
C ASN A 339 -0.64 4.27 7.85
N GLY A 340 -1.14 3.22 7.21
CA GLY A 340 -0.51 1.90 7.08
C GLY A 340 -0.75 0.94 8.25
N TYR A 341 -1.67 1.25 9.19
CA TYR A 341 -1.99 0.42 10.35
C TYR A 341 -3.47 0.06 10.37
N ASP A 342 -3.76 -1.23 10.51
CA ASP A 342 -5.11 -1.71 10.76
C ASP A 342 -5.60 -1.32 12.16
N SER A 343 -6.82 -0.82 12.21
CA SER A 343 -7.49 -0.42 13.44
C SER A 343 -8.92 -1.00 13.49
N VAL A 344 -9.73 -0.62 14.48
CA VAL A 344 -10.90 -1.42 14.87
C VAL A 344 -12.23 -0.71 14.64
N GLY A 345 -13.26 -1.49 14.34
CA GLY A 345 -14.63 -0.99 14.15
C GLY A 345 -15.67 -1.99 14.63
N ILE A 346 -16.84 -1.48 15.00
CA ILE A 346 -18.04 -2.27 15.30
C ILE A 346 -19.17 -1.76 14.41
N VAL A 347 -19.85 -2.67 13.72
CA VAL A 347 -21.04 -2.39 12.92
C VAL A 347 -22.25 -3.04 13.58
N GLN A 348 -23.29 -2.28 13.87
CA GLN A 348 -24.48 -2.75 14.58
C GLN A 348 -25.77 -2.47 13.79
N GLY A 349 -26.72 -3.40 13.83
CA GLY A 349 -28.09 -3.11 13.38
C GLY A 349 -28.79 -2.08 14.27
N HIS A 350 -29.56 -1.17 13.67
CA HIS A 350 -30.43 -0.22 14.36
C HIS A 350 -31.91 -0.65 14.26
N PRO A 351 -32.79 -0.34 15.24
CA PRO A 351 -34.23 -0.61 15.16
C PRO A 351 -35.02 0.10 14.05
N ASP A 352 -34.41 0.97 13.26
CA ASP A 352 -35.02 1.45 12.00
C ASP A 352 -34.68 0.55 10.79
N GLY A 353 -33.93 -0.52 11.03
CA GLY A 353 -33.47 -1.45 10.00
C GLY A 353 -32.29 -0.92 9.20
N GLN A 354 -31.37 -0.23 9.86
CA GLN A 354 -30.16 0.38 9.31
C GLN A 354 -28.90 -0.30 9.88
N LEU A 355 -27.72 -0.03 9.33
CA LEU A 355 -26.43 -0.39 9.96
C LEU A 355 -25.70 0.88 10.44
N GLN A 356 -25.47 0.95 11.75
CA GLN A 356 -24.61 1.94 12.41
C GLN A 356 -23.17 1.43 12.36
N TRP A 357 -22.24 2.27 11.91
CA TRP A 357 -20.81 2.00 11.84
C TRP A 357 -20.09 2.89 12.85
N GLN A 358 -19.40 2.26 13.79
CA GLN A 358 -18.58 2.91 14.80
C GLN A 358 -17.12 2.48 14.61
N LEU A 359 -16.33 3.33 13.99
CA LEU A 359 -14.93 3.06 13.64
C LEU A 359 -13.99 3.87 14.53
N ARG A 360 -12.79 3.35 14.75
CA ARG A 360 -11.80 3.94 15.66
C ARG A 360 -10.40 3.76 15.10
N ASP A 361 -9.71 4.88 14.95
CA ASP A 361 -8.41 5.05 14.31
C ASP A 361 -7.23 4.62 15.21
N ALA A 362 -7.49 3.80 16.23
CA ALA A 362 -6.52 3.40 17.23
C ALA A 362 -6.85 2.07 17.92
N THR A 363 -5.83 1.26 18.19
CA THR A 363 -5.94 -0.03 18.88
C THR A 363 -5.96 0.11 20.42
N VAL A 364 -6.71 1.08 20.93
CA VAL A 364 -6.89 1.38 22.37
C VAL A 364 -8.34 1.75 22.68
N ALA A 365 -8.74 1.66 23.95
CA ALA A 365 -10.09 2.05 24.37
C ALA A 365 -10.38 3.54 24.11
N GLY A 366 -11.65 3.86 23.84
CA GLY A 366 -12.11 5.23 23.59
C GLY A 366 -13.49 5.28 22.93
N ALA A 367 -13.95 6.50 22.62
CA ALA A 367 -15.09 6.71 21.74
C ALA A 367 -14.75 6.33 20.29
N PRO A 368 -15.73 6.07 19.41
CA PRO A 368 -15.47 6.03 17.97
C PRO A 368 -14.98 7.39 17.49
N ASP A 369 -14.06 7.38 16.53
CA ASP A 369 -13.63 8.58 15.81
C ASP A 369 -14.58 8.84 14.62
N TRP A 370 -15.23 7.80 14.10
CA TRP A 370 -16.28 7.85 13.08
C TRP A 370 -17.55 7.14 13.57
N ASP A 371 -18.69 7.84 13.57
CA ASP A 371 -19.99 7.28 13.97
C ASP A 371 -21.07 7.69 12.95
N PHE A 372 -21.49 6.75 12.09
CA PHE A 372 -22.39 7.04 10.97
C PHE A 372 -23.30 5.86 10.59
N VAL A 373 -24.43 6.17 9.96
CA VAL A 373 -25.28 5.15 9.32
C VAL A 373 -24.85 4.95 7.87
N TYR A 374 -24.55 3.72 7.46
CA TYR A 374 -24.41 3.36 6.05
C TYR A 374 -25.18 2.08 5.77
N TYR A 375 -25.97 2.09 4.69
CA TYR A 375 -27.09 1.17 4.39
C TYR A 375 -28.38 1.43 5.21
N ASP A 376 -29.27 2.24 4.63
CA ASP A 376 -30.65 2.53 5.09
C ASP A 376 -31.69 1.62 4.38
N GLY A 377 -31.43 0.32 4.42
CA GLY A 377 -32.23 -0.68 3.71
C GLY A 377 -33.04 -1.55 4.66
N ALA A 378 -34.13 -1.00 5.20
CA ALA A 378 -35.05 -1.61 6.19
C ALA A 378 -34.89 -3.13 6.36
N ILE A 379 -34.08 -3.52 7.34
CA ILE A 379 -33.69 -4.92 7.65
C ILE A 379 -34.87 -5.77 8.15
N TRP A 380 -36.03 -5.16 8.41
CA TRP A 380 -37.21 -5.76 9.03
C TRP A 380 -37.89 -6.87 8.22
N GLY A 381 -37.61 -8.13 8.60
CA GLY A 381 -38.19 -9.37 8.07
C GLY A 381 -37.40 -10.60 8.55
N ASP A 382 -37.68 -11.80 8.02
CA ASP A 382 -36.89 -13.03 8.26
C ASP A 382 -35.55 -13.04 7.49
N HIS A 383 -34.95 -11.86 7.31
CA HIS A 383 -33.83 -11.61 6.40
C HIS A 383 -32.60 -10.98 7.10
N LEU A 384 -32.62 -10.88 8.44
CA LEU A 384 -31.45 -10.49 9.26
C LEU A 384 -30.19 -11.33 8.96
N GLU A 385 -30.35 -12.59 8.57
CA GLU A 385 -29.25 -13.54 8.27
C GLU A 385 -28.44 -13.22 6.99
N ARG A 386 -28.72 -12.11 6.29
CA ARG A 386 -28.34 -11.94 4.86
C ARG A 386 -27.75 -10.58 4.48
N HIS A 387 -27.48 -9.73 5.47
CA HIS A 387 -26.71 -8.50 5.29
C HIS A 387 -25.38 -8.66 6.03
N THR A 388 -24.27 -8.67 5.29
CA THR A 388 -22.93 -8.83 5.89
C THR A 388 -22.13 -7.55 5.64
N PRO A 389 -21.75 -6.81 6.69
CA PRO A 389 -20.76 -5.74 6.59
C PRO A 389 -19.45 -6.27 6.05
N ILE A 390 -18.80 -5.50 5.21
CA ILE A 390 -17.52 -5.82 4.58
C ILE A 390 -16.70 -4.52 4.47
N VAL A 391 -15.39 -4.65 4.46
CA VAL A 391 -14.46 -3.50 4.50
C VAL A 391 -13.35 -3.71 3.48
N GLY A 392 -12.89 -2.62 2.89
CA GLY A 392 -11.80 -2.64 1.93
C GLY A 392 -11.59 -1.27 1.31
N ASP A 393 -10.35 -0.95 0.97
CA ASP A 393 -9.98 0.19 0.15
C ASP A 393 -10.50 -0.04 -1.28
N TRP A 394 -11.70 0.43 -1.61
CA TRP A 394 -12.35 0.10 -2.89
C TRP A 394 -11.78 0.88 -4.08
N ASN A 395 -11.12 2.01 -3.84
CA ASN A 395 -10.55 2.91 -4.83
C ASN A 395 -9.03 2.84 -4.95
N GLY A 396 -8.34 2.14 -4.05
CA GLY A 396 -6.88 2.03 -4.00
C GLY A 396 -6.19 3.24 -3.36
N ASP A 397 -6.89 4.06 -2.56
CA ASP A 397 -6.35 5.28 -1.95
C ASP A 397 -5.67 5.06 -0.59
N GLY A 398 -5.52 3.81 -0.18
CA GLY A 398 -4.96 3.41 1.11
C GLY A 398 -5.97 3.43 2.27
N ARG A 399 -7.24 3.83 2.07
CA ARG A 399 -8.20 4.03 3.16
C ARG A 399 -9.42 3.12 3.05
N ASP A 400 -9.47 2.09 3.88
CA ASP A 400 -10.55 1.09 3.93
C ASP A 400 -11.99 1.63 4.10
N GLY A 401 -12.80 1.60 3.04
CA GLY A 401 -14.16 2.10 3.01
C GLY A 401 -15.24 1.10 3.49
N PRO A 402 -16.39 1.57 4.00
CA PRO A 402 -17.50 0.71 4.41
C PRO A 402 -18.23 0.05 3.24
N GLY A 403 -18.60 -1.22 3.40
CA GLY A 403 -19.36 -1.99 2.41
C GLY A 403 -20.43 -2.87 3.04
N VAL A 404 -21.49 -3.17 2.28
CA VAL A 404 -22.53 -4.12 2.69
C VAL A 404 -22.84 -5.07 1.55
N THR A 405 -22.82 -6.37 1.83
CA THR A 405 -23.36 -7.39 0.91
C THR A 405 -24.79 -7.74 1.30
N ARG A 406 -25.70 -7.72 0.32
CA ARG A 406 -27.15 -7.91 0.48
C ARG A 406 -27.62 -9.14 -0.30
N ALA A 407 -27.90 -10.24 0.40
CA ALA A 407 -28.54 -11.41 -0.19
C ALA A 407 -30.09 -11.33 -0.08
N SER A 408 -30.75 -10.92 -1.16
CA SER A 408 -32.21 -10.88 -1.28
C SER A 408 -32.72 -12.12 -2.03
N GLY A 409 -33.35 -13.07 -1.32
CA GLY A 409 -33.90 -14.28 -1.94
C GLY A 409 -32.88 -15.09 -2.76
N ALA A 410 -33.34 -15.75 -3.82
CA ALA A 410 -32.55 -16.71 -4.60
C ALA A 410 -31.60 -16.09 -5.65
N VAL A 411 -31.37 -14.78 -5.65
CA VAL A 411 -30.42 -14.12 -6.57
C VAL A 411 -29.03 -13.96 -5.95
N SER A 412 -28.02 -13.75 -6.79
CA SER A 412 -26.67 -13.36 -6.35
C SER A 412 -26.71 -12.12 -5.44
N PRO A 413 -25.95 -12.10 -4.33
CA PRO A 413 -25.95 -10.98 -3.43
C PRO A 413 -25.47 -9.71 -4.15
N GLN A 414 -26.09 -8.59 -3.79
CA GLN A 414 -25.69 -7.27 -4.26
C GLN A 414 -24.61 -6.72 -3.33
N TRP A 415 -23.52 -6.27 -3.90
CA TRP A 415 -22.44 -5.59 -3.20
C TRP A 415 -22.70 -4.10 -3.29
N LEU A 416 -22.61 -3.39 -2.17
CA LEU A 416 -22.85 -1.95 -2.03
C LEU A 416 -21.67 -1.37 -1.26
N LEU A 417 -20.67 -0.86 -1.99
CA LEU A 417 -19.38 -0.44 -1.44
C LEU A 417 -19.26 1.07 -1.55
N ARG A 418 -18.70 1.69 -0.52
CA ARG A 418 -18.54 3.14 -0.40
C ARG A 418 -17.13 3.45 0.08
N ASN A 419 -16.51 4.47 -0.51
CA ASN A 419 -15.11 4.81 -0.25
C ASN A 419 -15.02 5.66 1.03
N ASP A 420 -15.90 6.66 1.15
CA ASP A 420 -15.98 7.52 2.33
C ASP A 420 -16.54 6.79 3.56
N ARG A 421 -15.96 7.06 4.74
CA ARG A 421 -16.50 6.66 6.06
C ARG A 421 -17.69 7.53 6.47
N SER A 422 -18.76 7.52 5.67
CA SER A 422 -19.92 8.37 5.86
C SER A 422 -21.22 7.68 5.46
N ALA A 423 -22.34 8.27 5.90
CA ALA A 423 -23.62 8.06 5.24
C ALA A 423 -23.55 8.49 3.76
N GLY A 424 -24.35 7.84 2.91
CA GLY A 424 -24.39 8.12 1.49
C GLY A 424 -24.90 6.97 0.65
N PHE A 425 -24.83 7.13 -0.68
CA PHE A 425 -24.99 6.03 -1.61
C PHE A 425 -23.70 5.23 -1.75
N ALA A 426 -23.81 4.00 -2.27
CA ALA A 426 -22.65 3.21 -2.66
C ALA A 426 -22.02 3.80 -3.93
N ASP A 427 -20.69 3.93 -3.93
CA ASP A 427 -19.90 4.35 -5.08
C ASP A 427 -19.76 3.18 -6.07
N HIS A 428 -19.70 1.94 -5.56
CA HIS A 428 -19.69 0.71 -6.36
C HIS A 428 -20.89 -0.18 -6.02
N SER A 429 -21.68 -0.57 -7.03
CA SER A 429 -22.82 -1.48 -6.88
C SER A 429 -22.86 -2.56 -7.98
N PHE A 430 -22.65 -3.82 -7.59
CA PHE A 430 -22.66 -4.97 -8.51
C PHE A 430 -23.27 -6.22 -7.85
N ARG A 431 -23.29 -7.35 -8.57
CA ARG A 431 -23.73 -8.65 -8.04
C ARG A 431 -22.69 -9.73 -8.27
N TYR A 432 -22.23 -10.37 -7.21
CA TYR A 432 -21.21 -11.42 -7.27
C TYR A 432 -21.49 -12.50 -6.23
N GLY A 433 -21.15 -13.76 -6.54
CA GLY A 433 -21.50 -14.92 -5.71
C GLY A 433 -22.93 -15.44 -5.88
N ARG A 434 -23.40 -16.22 -4.91
CA ARG A 434 -24.72 -16.88 -4.82
C ARG A 434 -25.29 -16.77 -3.41
N HIS A 435 -26.56 -17.13 -3.27
CA HIS A 435 -27.23 -17.24 -1.98
C HIS A 435 -26.48 -18.20 -1.04
N LEU A 436 -26.26 -17.79 0.22
CA LEU A 436 -25.47 -18.47 1.27
C LEU A 436 -23.95 -18.59 1.03
N ASP A 437 -23.39 -17.90 0.03
CA ASP A 437 -21.93 -17.72 -0.01
C ASP A 437 -21.52 -16.71 1.08
N ILE A 438 -20.40 -16.97 1.78
CA ILE A 438 -19.80 -16.02 2.72
C ILE A 438 -19.06 -14.95 1.90
N ALA A 439 -19.34 -13.67 2.10
CA ALA A 439 -18.63 -12.57 1.46
C ALA A 439 -17.38 -12.17 2.25
N LEU A 440 -16.28 -11.94 1.53
CA LEU A 440 -15.00 -11.44 2.05
C LEU A 440 -14.41 -10.43 1.05
N SER A 441 -13.59 -9.50 1.52
CA SER A 441 -12.71 -8.70 0.68
C SER A 441 -11.37 -9.42 0.48
N TRP A 442 -10.62 -9.04 -0.56
CA TRP A 442 -9.24 -9.47 -0.75
C TRP A 442 -8.44 -8.43 -1.53
N ARG A 443 -7.14 -8.33 -1.24
CA ARG A 443 -6.12 -7.59 -1.99
C ARG A 443 -5.19 -8.59 -2.68
#